data_AF-A0A3D8UNV6-F1
#
_entry.id   AF-A0A3D8UNV6-F1
#
_cell.length_a   1.000
_cell.length_b   1.000
_cell.length_c   1.000
_cell.angle_alpha   90.00
_cell.angle_beta   90.00
_cell.angle_gamma   90.00
#
_symmetry.space_group_name_H-M   'P 1'
#
loop_
_entity.id
_entity.type
_entity.pdbx_description
1 polymer ?
#
loop_
_entity_poly.entity_id
_entity_poly.type
_entity_poly.pdbx_seq_one_letter_code
_entity_poly.pdbx_strand_id
1 'polypeptide(L)'
;MPTAALLVLFWYLQSISLQKITHKQHRTIFILGGIGALFLILYVNFLGTEGDFYQFMRRYGITFYFALTVLAQMLSIRSLQKARQSLDRQSQKYLKIQFIFMILYWCLGIANVIIKATGVSWADQAENIIEWHFALYMSLYFGLTAMMWKRNNFSWQFKING
;
A
#
# COMPACT_ATOMS: atom_id res chain seq x y z
N MET A 1 2.07 18.95 1.62
CA MET A 1 2.85 17.69 1.56
C MET A 1 3.04 16.96 2.91
N PRO A 2 2.10 16.94 3.88
CA PRO A 2 2.29 16.14 5.10
C PRO A 2 1.98 14.64 4.91
N THR A 3 1.07 14.29 3.99
CA THR A 3 0.56 12.93 3.80
C THR A 3 1.60 11.95 3.24
N ALA A 4 2.49 12.41 2.37
CA ALA A 4 3.52 11.54 1.82
C ALA A 4 4.64 11.22 2.81
N ALA A 5 5.02 12.20 3.65
CA ALA A 5 5.92 11.97 4.76
C ALA A 5 5.34 10.92 5.73
N LEU A 6 4.03 10.97 5.98
CA LEU A 6 3.33 9.95 6.76
C LEU A 6 3.37 8.56 6.11
N LEU A 7 3.27 8.46 4.77
CA LEU A 7 3.37 7.18 4.07
C LEU A 7 4.78 6.59 4.15
N VAL A 8 5.83 7.40 3.94
CA VAL A 8 7.22 6.94 4.11
C VAL A 8 7.46 6.48 5.55
N LEU A 9 7.00 7.27 6.52
CA LEU A 9 7.10 6.94 7.94
C LEU A 9 6.29 5.66 8.27
N PHE A 10 5.11 5.48 7.70
CA PHE A 10 4.32 4.26 7.85
C PHE A 10 5.10 3.03 7.36
N TRP A 11 5.67 3.07 6.15
CA TRP A 11 6.42 1.94 5.61
C TRP A 11 7.70 1.66 6.40
N TYR A 12 8.34 2.70 6.93
CA TYR A 12 9.46 2.56 7.86
C TYR A 12 9.03 1.83 9.14
N LEU A 13 7.98 2.30 9.82
CA LEU A 13 7.44 1.65 11.03
C LEU A 13 7.00 0.22 10.76
N GLN A 14 6.39 -0.05 9.60
CA GLN A 14 5.98 -1.40 9.21
C GLN A 14 7.18 -2.33 9.10
N SER A 15 8.27 -1.87 8.48
CA SER A 15 9.49 -2.69 8.33
C SER A 15 10.07 -3.08 9.69
N ILE A 16 10.05 -2.15 10.67
CA ILE A 16 10.52 -2.39 12.04
C ILE A 16 9.58 -3.34 12.79
N SER A 17 8.26 -3.13 12.68
CA SER A 17 7.27 -4.03 13.28
C SER A 17 7.42 -5.46 12.75
N LEU A 18 7.60 -5.62 11.44
CA LEU A 18 7.84 -6.93 10.82
C LEU A 18 9.16 -7.54 11.27
N GLN A 19 10.22 -6.73 11.42
CA GLN A 19 11.49 -7.22 11.94
C GLN A 19 11.36 -7.74 13.37
N LYS A 20 10.62 -7.05 14.24
CA LYS A 20 10.36 -7.53 15.61
C LYS A 20 9.58 -8.84 15.64
N ILE A 21 8.59 -9.01 14.76
CA ILE A 21 7.73 -10.20 14.71
C ILE A 21 8.43 -11.40 14.06
N THR A 22 9.21 -11.17 13.01
CA THR A 22 9.77 -12.25 12.16
C THR A 22 11.27 -12.48 12.36
N HIS A 23 11.94 -11.62 13.14
CA HIS A 23 13.40 -11.58 13.31
C HIS A 23 14.21 -11.45 11.99
N LYS A 24 13.57 -11.03 10.90
CA LYS A 24 14.20 -10.84 9.58
C LYS A 24 14.11 -9.40 9.12
N GLN A 25 15.12 -8.93 8.39
CA GLN A 25 15.09 -7.59 7.78
C GLN A 25 14.17 -7.61 6.55
N HIS A 26 13.27 -6.64 6.46
CA HIS A 26 12.31 -6.49 5.35
C HIS A 26 12.59 -5.22 4.55
N ARG A 27 13.86 -5.02 4.15
CA ARG A 27 14.29 -3.82 3.41
C ARG A 27 13.51 -3.62 2.11
N THR A 28 13.18 -4.69 1.40
CA THR A 28 12.41 -4.64 0.16
C THR A 28 11.03 -4.01 0.36
N ILE A 29 10.37 -4.26 1.49
CA ILE A 29 9.04 -3.68 1.80
C ILE A 29 9.17 -2.17 2.02
N PHE A 30 10.20 -1.76 2.76
CA PHE A 30 10.49 -0.34 2.97
C PHE A 30 10.85 0.37 1.66
N ILE A 31 11.71 -0.23 0.83
CA ILE A 31 12.14 0.34 -0.46
C ILE A 31 10.94 0.48 -1.39
N LEU A 32 10.12 -0.58 -1.55
CA LEU A 32 8.94 -0.52 -2.43
C LEU A 32 7.92 0.51 -1.95
N GLY A 33 7.59 0.51 -0.65
CA GLY A 33 6.66 1.47 -0.07
C GLY A 33 7.18 2.91 -0.09
N GLY A 34 8.49 3.10 0.13
CA GLY A 34 9.16 4.39 0.06
C GLY A 34 9.21 4.95 -1.36
N ILE A 35 9.60 4.14 -2.35
CA ILE A 35 9.58 4.55 -3.76
C ILE A 35 8.14 4.84 -4.20
N GLY A 36 7.16 4.03 -3.79
CA GLY A 36 5.74 4.31 -4.04
C GLY A 36 5.32 5.68 -3.49
N ALA A 37 5.65 5.98 -2.23
CA ALA A 37 5.36 7.28 -1.63
C ALA A 37 6.08 8.44 -2.35
N LEU A 38 7.30 8.24 -2.86
CA LEU A 38 7.99 9.23 -3.69
C LEU A 38 7.25 9.50 -5.01
N PHE A 39 6.73 8.47 -5.68
CA PHE A 39 5.91 8.66 -6.89
C PHE A 39 4.62 9.43 -6.59
N LEU A 40 4.02 9.23 -5.41
CA LEU A 40 2.88 10.03 -4.97
C LEU A 40 3.27 11.51 -4.74
N ILE A 41 4.44 11.78 -4.16
CA ILE A 41 4.96 13.14 -3.99
C ILE A 41 5.15 13.80 -5.34
N LEU A 42 5.79 13.10 -6.28
CA LEU A 42 5.97 13.59 -7.64
C LEU A 42 4.61 13.89 -8.28
N TYR A 43 3.67 12.96 -8.22
CA TYR A 43 2.32 13.18 -8.75
C TYR A 43 1.65 14.43 -8.17
N VAL A 44 1.65 14.62 -6.85
CA VAL A 44 0.99 15.76 -6.22
C VAL A 44 1.75 17.08 -6.45
N ASN A 45 3.08 17.06 -6.52
CA ASN A 45 3.88 18.27 -6.79
C ASN A 45 3.69 18.78 -8.22
N PHE A 46 3.45 17.88 -9.18
CA PHE A 46 3.17 18.24 -10.57
C PHE A 46 1.67 18.42 -10.84
N LEU A 47 0.81 18.31 -9.82
CA LEU A 47 -0.62 18.56 -9.92
C LEU A 47 -0.86 20.07 -10.05
N GLY A 48 -0.99 20.55 -11.29
CA GLY A 48 -1.26 21.97 -11.59
C GLY A 48 -0.24 22.66 -12.48
N THR A 49 0.85 22.00 -12.86
CA THR A 49 1.72 22.50 -13.95
C THR A 49 1.12 22.12 -15.30
N GLU A 50 0.89 23.10 -16.17
CA GLU A 50 0.51 22.84 -17.57
C GLU A 50 1.70 22.25 -18.34
N GLY A 51 1.51 21.07 -18.96
CA GLY A 51 2.52 20.45 -19.82
C GLY A 51 2.38 18.93 -19.95
N ASP A 52 3.01 18.35 -20.98
CA ASP A 52 3.01 16.91 -21.27
C ASP A 52 3.45 16.04 -20.08
N PHE A 53 4.30 16.58 -19.21
CA PHE A 53 4.77 15.92 -18.01
C PHE A 53 3.65 15.67 -16.98
N TYR A 54 2.65 16.55 -16.89
CA TYR A 54 1.47 16.34 -16.04
C TYR A 54 0.61 15.18 -16.56
N GLN A 55 0.37 15.11 -17.86
CA GLN A 55 -0.38 14.01 -18.48
C GLN A 55 0.35 12.67 -18.30
N PHE A 56 1.68 12.68 -18.42
CA PHE A 56 2.52 11.52 -18.14
C PHE A 56 2.45 11.09 -16.66
N MET A 57 2.56 12.03 -15.72
CA MET A 57 2.43 11.72 -14.28
C MET A 57 1.03 11.24 -13.90
N ARG A 58 -0.01 11.78 -14.53
CA ARG A 58 -1.39 11.32 -14.35
C ARG A 58 -1.60 9.89 -14.86
N ARG A 59 -0.99 9.54 -16.00
CA ARG A 59 -1.17 8.21 -16.62
C ARG A 59 -0.27 7.14 -16.03
N TYR A 60 0.95 7.47 -15.64
CA TYR A 60 1.95 6.50 -15.18
C TYR A 60 2.25 6.63 -13.69
N GLY A 61 2.32 7.84 -13.16
CA GLY A 61 2.71 8.09 -11.76
C GLY A 61 1.76 7.44 -10.76
N ILE A 62 0.44 7.57 -10.97
CA ILE A 62 -0.56 6.94 -10.10
C ILE A 62 -0.56 5.42 -10.21
N THR A 63 -0.34 4.87 -11.42
CA THR A 63 -0.20 3.43 -11.65
C THR A 63 1.03 2.87 -10.95
N PHE A 64 2.18 3.56 -11.03
CA PHE A 64 3.40 3.18 -10.32
C PHE A 64 3.21 3.25 -8.81
N TYR A 65 2.57 4.30 -8.29
CA TYR A 65 2.20 4.40 -6.88
C TYR A 65 1.36 3.19 -6.45
N PHE A 66 0.29 2.87 -7.20
CA PHE A 66 -0.57 1.75 -6.88
C PHE A 66 0.16 0.42 -6.93
N ALA A 67 0.92 0.16 -8.00
CA ALA A 67 1.66 -1.08 -8.21
C ALA A 67 2.69 -1.31 -7.09
N LEU A 68 3.54 -0.31 -6.80
CA LEU A 68 4.58 -0.44 -5.78
C LEU A 68 3.99 -0.60 -4.37
N THR A 69 2.93 0.14 -4.06
CA THR A 69 2.25 0.06 -2.76
C THR A 69 1.58 -1.31 -2.58
N VAL A 70 0.87 -1.82 -3.60
CA VAL A 70 0.28 -3.16 -3.57
C VAL A 70 1.33 -4.25 -3.39
N LEU A 71 2.47 -4.14 -4.09
CA LEU A 71 3.58 -5.09 -3.92
C LEU A 71 4.12 -5.06 -2.49
N ALA A 72 4.29 -3.88 -1.90
CA ALA A 72 4.71 -3.73 -0.52
C ALA A 72 3.69 -4.33 0.47
N GLN A 73 2.38 -4.11 0.23
CA GLN A 73 1.30 -4.70 1.04
C GLN A 73 1.30 -6.23 0.95
N MET A 74 1.45 -6.78 -0.26
CA MET A 74 1.49 -8.22 -0.50
C MET A 74 2.68 -8.89 0.22
N LEU A 75 3.88 -8.31 0.11
CA LEU A 75 5.06 -8.82 0.82
C LEU A 75 4.90 -8.74 2.34
N SER A 76 4.29 -7.66 2.82
CA SER A 76 3.98 -7.46 4.25
C SER A 76 3.00 -8.52 4.77
N ILE A 77 1.91 -8.77 4.04
CA ILE A 77 0.94 -9.83 4.35
C ILE A 77 1.62 -11.20 4.34
N ARG A 78 2.46 -11.49 3.33
CA ARG A 78 3.20 -12.76 3.24
C ARG A 78 4.13 -12.95 4.44
N SER A 79 4.79 -11.89 4.89
CA SER A 79 5.68 -11.90 6.05
C SER A 79 4.90 -12.20 7.34
N LEU A 80 3.76 -11.51 7.54
CA LEU A 80 2.87 -11.74 8.69
C LEU A 80 2.23 -13.13 8.67
N GLN A 81 1.92 -13.67 7.49
CA GLN A 81 1.40 -15.03 7.36
C GLN A 81 2.42 -16.09 7.80
N LYS A 82 3.70 -15.91 7.47
CA LYS A 82 4.77 -16.81 7.95
C LYS A 82 4.94 -16.78 9.46
N ALA A 83 4.71 -15.63 10.08
CA ALA A 83 4.74 -15.46 11.53
C ALA A 83 3.34 -15.49 12.16
N ARG A 84 2.34 -16.07 11.49
CA ARG A 84 0.95 -16.02 11.96
C ARG A 84 0.76 -16.62 13.36
N GLN A 85 1.54 -17.64 13.70
CA GLN A 85 1.45 -18.32 14.99
C GLN A 85 1.91 -17.44 16.17
N SER A 86 2.78 -16.45 15.93
CA SER A 86 3.21 -15.51 16.96
C SER A 86 2.26 -14.31 17.10
N LEU A 87 1.19 -14.25 16.30
CA LEU A 87 0.18 -13.18 16.36
C LEU A 87 -1.01 -13.59 17.23
N ASP A 88 -1.51 -12.63 18.01
CA ASP A 88 -2.75 -12.81 18.76
C ASP A 88 -3.97 -13.01 17.84
N ARG A 89 -5.05 -13.57 18.40
CA ARG A 89 -6.24 -13.98 17.64
C ARG A 89 -6.93 -12.84 16.89
N GLN A 90 -6.85 -11.60 17.37
CA GLN A 90 -7.42 -10.44 16.69
C GLN A 90 -6.47 -9.91 15.60
N SER A 91 -5.16 -9.88 15.85
CA SER A 91 -4.16 -9.58 14.81
C SER A 91 -4.25 -10.55 13.62
N GLN A 92 -4.55 -11.83 13.87
CA GLN A 92 -4.84 -12.80 12.81
C GLN A 92 -6.12 -12.48 12.02
N LYS A 93 -7.16 -11.93 12.67
CA LYS A 93 -8.38 -11.49 11.97
C LYS A 93 -8.08 -10.29 11.07
N TYR A 94 -7.33 -9.30 11.56
CA TYR A 94 -6.90 -8.17 10.74
C TYR A 94 -6.08 -8.61 9.53
N LEU A 95 -5.13 -9.53 9.72
CA LEU A 95 -4.37 -10.14 8.63
C LEU A 95 -5.28 -10.84 7.60
N LYS A 96 -6.32 -11.55 8.06
CA LYS A 96 -7.30 -12.20 7.19
C LYS A 96 -8.09 -11.17 6.38
N ILE A 97 -8.52 -10.07 7.00
CA ILE A 97 -9.24 -8.99 6.32
C ILE A 97 -8.33 -8.32 5.28
N GLN A 98 -7.07 -8.02 5.63
CA GLN A 98 -6.09 -7.47 4.69
C GLN A 98 -5.87 -8.39 3.49
N PHE A 99 -5.82 -9.70 3.70
CA PHE A 99 -5.70 -10.67 2.62
C PHE A 99 -6.96 -10.72 1.73
N ILE A 100 -8.16 -10.58 2.31
CA ILE A 100 -9.40 -10.48 1.53
C ILE A 100 -9.38 -9.22 0.66
N PHE A 101 -9.01 -8.06 1.23
CA PHE A 101 -8.87 -6.82 0.45
C PHE A 101 -7.85 -6.97 -0.68
N MET A 102 -6.73 -7.68 -0.41
CA MET A 102 -5.74 -7.99 -1.44
C MET A 102 -6.35 -8.75 -2.61
N ILE A 103 -7.13 -9.79 -2.34
CA ILE A 103 -7.81 -10.55 -3.40
C ILE A 103 -8.80 -9.65 -4.15
N LEU A 104 -9.59 -8.83 -3.44
CA LEU A 104 -10.59 -7.96 -4.07
C LEU A 104 -9.96 -6.97 -5.05
N TYR A 105 -8.91 -6.24 -4.65
CA TYR A 105 -8.30 -5.28 -5.57
C TYR A 105 -7.52 -5.97 -6.71
N TRP A 106 -7.03 -7.20 -6.52
CA TRP A 106 -6.46 -8.01 -7.61
C TRP A 106 -7.52 -8.40 -8.63
N CYS A 107 -8.69 -8.88 -8.18
CA CYS A 107 -9.82 -9.18 -9.05
C CYS A 107 -10.30 -7.93 -9.80
N LEU A 108 -10.39 -6.79 -9.12
CA LEU A 108 -10.74 -5.51 -9.75
C LEU A 108 -9.69 -5.06 -10.77
N GLY A 109 -8.40 -5.23 -10.48
CA GLY A 109 -7.32 -4.91 -11.42
C GLY A 109 -7.39 -5.76 -12.69
N ILE A 110 -7.63 -7.07 -12.55
CA ILE A 110 -7.81 -7.97 -13.69
C ILE A 110 -9.08 -7.60 -14.47
N ALA A 111 -10.20 -7.33 -13.77
CA ALA A 111 -11.43 -6.91 -14.41
C ALA A 111 -11.24 -5.62 -15.22
N ASN A 112 -10.51 -4.63 -14.69
CA ASN A 112 -10.20 -3.39 -15.40
C ASN A 112 -9.44 -3.64 -16.71
N VAL A 113 -8.43 -4.51 -16.67
CA VAL A 113 -7.65 -4.87 -17.88
C VAL A 113 -8.54 -5.56 -18.92
N ILE A 114 -9.40 -6.49 -18.49
CA ILE A 114 -10.33 -7.19 -19.39
C ILE A 114 -11.33 -6.20 -20.01
N ILE A 115 -11.93 -5.32 -19.22
CA ILE A 115 -12.90 -4.31 -19.68
C ILE A 115 -12.26 -3.36 -20.68
N LYS A 116 -11.01 -2.94 -20.46
CA LYS A 116 -10.29 -2.12 -21.43
C LYS A 116 -9.97 -2.88 -22.72
N ALA A 117 -9.64 -4.16 -22.61
CA ALA A 117 -9.31 -5.00 -23.77
C ALA A 117 -10.53 -5.28 -24.67
N THR A 118 -11.75 -5.27 -24.12
CA THR A 118 -12.98 -5.48 -24.90
C THR A 118 -13.43 -4.25 -25.70
N GLY A 119 -12.85 -3.07 -25.43
CA GLY A 119 -13.17 -1.84 -26.17
C GLY A 119 -14.60 -1.34 -25.97
N VAL A 120 -15.26 -1.72 -24.86
CA VAL A 120 -16.62 -1.29 -24.55
C VAL A 120 -16.69 0.22 -24.27
N SER A 121 -17.77 0.87 -24.71
CA SER A 121 -17.94 2.33 -24.58
C SER A 121 -17.99 2.84 -23.14
N TRP A 122 -18.31 1.96 -22.18
CA TRP A 122 -18.35 2.27 -20.75
C TRP A 122 -17.03 1.95 -20.01
N ALA A 123 -15.97 1.57 -20.72
CA ALA A 123 -14.70 1.16 -20.11
C ALA A 123 -14.11 2.25 -19.20
N ASP A 124 -14.17 3.52 -19.61
CA ASP A 124 -13.64 4.64 -18.83
C ASP A 124 -14.45 4.89 -17.53
N GLN A 125 -15.77 4.68 -17.59
CA GLN A 125 -16.63 4.80 -16.40
C GLN A 125 -16.35 3.68 -15.40
N ALA A 126 -16.21 2.44 -15.90
CA ALA A 126 -15.84 1.31 -15.07
C ALA A 126 -14.45 1.46 -14.46
N GLU A 127 -13.47 1.98 -15.22
CA GLU A 127 -12.14 2.30 -14.69
C GLU A 127 -12.23 3.25 -13.50
N ASN A 128 -12.94 4.37 -13.64
CA ASN A 128 -13.08 5.34 -12.55
C ASN A 128 -13.73 4.70 -11.31
N ILE A 129 -14.81 3.92 -11.48
CA ILE A 129 -15.46 3.20 -10.36
C ILE A 129 -14.46 2.24 -9.70
N ILE A 130 -13.71 1.47 -10.50
CA ILE A 130 -12.71 0.51 -10.02
C ILE A 130 -11.60 1.23 -9.24
N GLU A 131 -11.09 2.36 -9.76
CA GLU A 131 -10.05 3.16 -9.11
C GLU A 131 -10.48 3.64 -7.71
N TRP A 132 -11.71 4.10 -7.56
CA TRP A 132 -12.24 4.50 -6.24
C TRP A 132 -12.30 3.34 -5.25
N HIS A 133 -12.78 2.17 -5.67
CA HIS A 133 -12.81 0.99 -4.83
C HIS A 133 -11.39 0.51 -4.48
N PHE A 134 -10.48 0.56 -5.45
CA PHE A 134 -9.08 0.21 -5.29
C PHE A 134 -8.39 1.10 -4.24
N ALA A 135 -8.57 2.42 -4.37
CA ALA A 135 -8.04 3.40 -3.42
C ALA A 135 -8.61 3.22 -2.01
N LEU A 136 -9.91 2.92 -1.88
CA LEU A 136 -10.56 2.67 -0.60
C LEU A 136 -10.00 1.41 0.09
N TYR A 137 -9.92 0.28 -0.62
CA TYR A 137 -9.39 -0.96 -0.03
C TYR A 137 -7.90 -0.85 0.31
N MET A 138 -7.12 -0.20 -0.54
CA MET A 138 -5.72 0.10 -0.24
C MET A 138 -5.61 0.97 1.02
N SER A 139 -6.49 1.95 1.19
CA SER A 139 -6.48 2.86 2.34
C SER A 139 -6.82 2.13 3.65
N LEU A 140 -7.82 1.23 3.60
CA LEU A 140 -8.22 0.42 4.76
C LEU A 140 -7.09 -0.48 5.28
N TYR A 141 -6.18 -0.94 4.40
CA TYR A 141 -5.01 -1.71 4.80
C TYR A 141 -4.14 -0.97 5.82
N PHE A 142 -3.90 0.34 5.61
CA PHE A 142 -3.11 1.17 6.51
C PHE A 142 -3.77 1.25 7.90
N GLY A 143 -5.09 1.44 7.94
CA GLY A 143 -5.87 1.46 9.17
C GLY A 143 -5.78 0.15 9.95
N LEU A 144 -5.94 -0.99 9.27
CA LEU A 144 -5.82 -2.32 9.89
C LEU A 144 -4.41 -2.57 10.45
N THR A 145 -3.39 -2.13 9.73
CA THR A 145 -1.99 -2.25 10.18
C THR A 145 -1.72 -1.39 11.41
N ALA A 146 -2.24 -0.16 11.43
CA ALA A 146 -2.12 0.72 12.59
C ALA A 146 -2.84 0.14 13.83
N MET A 147 -4.01 -0.49 13.66
CA MET A 147 -4.69 -1.21 14.73
C MET A 147 -3.87 -2.40 15.25
N MET A 148 -3.19 -3.14 14.37
CA MET A 148 -2.25 -4.21 14.77
C MET A 148 -1.07 -3.65 15.60
N TRP A 149 -0.48 -2.52 15.20
CA TRP A 149 0.63 -1.91 15.95
C TRP A 149 0.20 -1.46 17.35
N LYS A 150 -0.96 -0.79 17.46
CA LYS A 150 -1.52 -0.36 18.75
C LYS A 150 -1.70 -1.54 19.70
N ARG A 151 -2.09 -2.71 19.16
CA ARG A 151 -2.37 -3.91 19.94
C ARG A 151 -1.11 -4.67 20.34
N ASN A 152 -0.10 -4.70 19.48
CA ASN A 152 1.19 -5.34 19.78
C ASN A 152 2.06 -4.51 20.73
N ASN A 153 1.50 -3.49 21.40
CA ASN A 153 2.22 -2.50 22.22
C ASN A 153 3.53 -2.10 21.54
N PHE A 154 3.45 -1.76 20.25
CA PHE A 154 4.61 -1.36 19.49
C PHE A 154 5.14 -0.03 20.04
N SER A 155 5.93 -0.11 21.11
CA SER A 155 6.68 0.99 21.69
C SER A 155 7.91 1.15 20.81
N TRP A 156 7.89 2.24 20.05
CA TRP A 156 9.05 2.65 19.29
C TRP A 156 9.99 3.35 20.28
N GLN A 157 10.93 2.59 20.83
CA GLN A 157 12.01 3.18 21.63
C GLN A 157 13.07 3.69 20.64
N PHE A 158 13.18 5.02 20.52
CA PHE A 158 14.33 5.67 19.91
C PHE A 158 15.55 5.29 20.76
N LYS A 159 16.26 4.22 20.41
CA LYS A 159 17.62 4.02 20.92
C LYS A 159 18.52 4.96 20.14
N ILE A 160 18.68 6.17 20.66
CA ILE A 160 19.79 7.04 20.28
C ILE A 160 21.02 6.39 20.90
N ASN A 161 21.74 5.58 20.12
CA ASN A 161 23.09 5.20 20.47
C ASN A 161 23.95 6.46 20.24
N GLY A 162 24.23 7.19 21.31
CA GLY A 162 25.31 8.17 21.38
C GLY A 162 26.65 7.49 21.57
#